data_AF-A0A2Z3GV35-F1
#
_entry.id   AF-A0A2Z3GV35-F1
#
_cell.length_a   1.000
_cell.length_b   1.000
_cell.length_c   1.000
_cell.angle_alpha   90.00
_cell.angle_beta   90.00
_cell.angle_gamma   90.00
#
_symmetry.space_group_name_H-M   'P 1'
#
loop_
_entity.id
_entity.type
_entity.pdbx_description
1 polymer ?
#
loop_
_entity_poly.entity_id
_entity_poly.type
_entity_poly.pdbx_seq_one_letter_code
_entity_poly.pdbx_strand_id
1 'polypeptide(L)'
;MASAAEIIRALAAFNQLPPPAQLTFVWEQGYYLAARPAGASGLVRVYQVDAFFVEIYFPTPSDFELLRAFHEPIYLQSYLDQIDLAGLLS
;
A
#
# COMPACT_ATOMS: atom_id res chain seq x y z
N MET A 1 3.62 -8.58 -17.21
CA MET A 1 3.42 -7.22 -16.66
C MET A 1 2.05 -6.73 -17.08
N ALA A 2 1.23 -6.26 -16.13
CA ALA A 2 -0.07 -5.68 -16.44
C ALA A 2 0.08 -4.37 -17.22
N SER A 3 -0.83 -4.09 -18.14
CA SER A 3 -0.92 -2.82 -18.85
C SER A 3 -1.40 -1.70 -17.92
N ALA A 4 -1.07 -0.45 -18.24
CA ALA A 4 -1.51 0.71 -17.45
C ALA A 4 -3.04 0.77 -17.27
N ALA A 5 -3.80 0.35 -18.28
CA ALA A 5 -5.26 0.31 -18.21
C ALA A 5 -5.78 -0.73 -17.20
N GLU A 6 -5.12 -1.88 -17.11
CA GLU A 6 -5.47 -2.93 -16.15
C GLU A 6 -5.17 -2.48 -14.71
N ILE A 7 -4.03 -1.80 -14.51
CA ILE A 7 -3.65 -1.23 -13.21
C ILE A 7 -4.68 -0.20 -12.75
N ILE A 8 -5.06 0.73 -13.63
CA ILE A 8 -6.07 1.76 -13.31
C ILE A 8 -7.42 1.10 -12.97
N ARG A 9 -7.82 0.06 -13.70
CA ARG A 9 -9.06 -0.67 -13.44
C ARG A 9 -9.04 -1.40 -12.10
N ALA A 10 -7.94 -2.08 -11.78
CA ALA A 10 -7.76 -2.77 -10.51
C ALA A 10 -7.81 -1.79 -9.33
N LEU A 11 -7.10 -0.67 -9.45
CA LEU A 11 -7.11 0.41 -8.46
C LEU A 11 -8.52 1.00 -8.26
N ALA A 12 -9.25 1.25 -9.35
CA ALA A 12 -10.62 1.76 -9.29
C ALA A 12 -11.57 0.75 -8.62
N ALA A 13 -11.45 -0.54 -8.94
CA ALA A 13 -12.25 -1.60 -8.31
C ALA A 13 -11.94 -1.71 -6.81
N PHE A 14 -10.66 -1.64 -6.42
CA PHE A 14 -10.24 -1.62 -5.02
C PHE A 14 -10.84 -0.43 -4.26
N ASN A 15 -10.78 0.78 -4.84
CA ASN A 15 -11.34 1.98 -4.22
C ASN A 15 -12.87 1.97 -4.07
N GLN A 16 -13.58 1.08 -4.78
CA GLN A 16 -15.03 0.89 -4.64
C GLN A 16 -15.40 -0.09 -3.51
N LEU A 17 -14.44 -0.86 -2.98
CA LEU A 17 -14.69 -1.75 -1.86
C LEU A 17 -14.96 -0.93 -0.59
N PRO A 18 -15.85 -1.40 0.31
CA PRO A 18 -15.99 -0.79 1.62
C PRO A 18 -14.69 -0.95 2.42
N PRO A 19 -14.37 -0.03 3.37
CA PRO A 19 -13.09 -0.04 4.07
C PRO A 19 -12.70 -1.39 4.72
N PRO A 20 -13.63 -2.14 5.36
CA PRO A 20 -13.29 -3.48 5.88
C PRO A 20 -12.87 -4.45 4.78
N ALA A 21 -13.49 -4.40 3.60
CA ALA A 21 -13.15 -5.27 2.48
C ALA A 21 -11.83 -4.87 1.80
N GLN A 22 -11.51 -3.56 1.74
CA GLN A 22 -10.20 -3.10 1.31
C GLN A 22 -9.10 -3.65 2.22
N LEU A 23 -9.32 -3.62 3.52
CA LEU A 23 -8.37 -4.15 4.49
C LEU A 23 -8.15 -5.65 4.31
N THR A 24 -9.23 -6.43 4.26
CA THR A 24 -9.16 -7.87 4.03
C THR A 24 -8.40 -8.16 2.73
N PHE A 25 -8.68 -7.43 1.66
CA PHE A 25 -7.99 -7.57 0.39
C PHE A 25 -6.49 -7.33 0.51
N VAL A 26 -6.05 -6.30 1.23
CA VAL A 26 -4.62 -6.04 1.48
C VAL A 26 -4.00 -7.14 2.35
N TRP A 27 -4.71 -7.68 3.34
CA TRP A 27 -4.18 -8.74 4.22
C TRP A 27 -4.01 -10.07 3.48
N GLU A 28 -4.93 -10.37 2.57
CA GLU A 28 -4.92 -11.63 1.81
C GLU A 28 -3.99 -11.58 0.60
N GLN A 29 -3.90 -10.44 -0.08
CA GLN A 29 -3.21 -10.31 -1.37
C GLN A 29 -1.97 -9.40 -1.31
N GLY A 30 -1.79 -8.65 -0.23
CA GLY A 30 -0.74 -7.65 -0.11
C GLY A 30 0.60 -8.24 0.34
N TYR A 31 1.65 -7.87 -0.37
CA TYR A 31 3.02 -8.08 0.03
C TYR A 31 3.54 -6.86 0.79
N TYR A 32 3.93 -7.04 2.05
CA TYR A 32 4.48 -5.97 2.87
C TYR A 32 5.82 -5.49 2.31
N LEU A 33 5.96 -4.17 2.13
CA LEU A 33 7.19 -3.56 1.60
C LEU A 33 8.02 -2.91 2.70
N ALA A 34 7.41 -1.96 3.41
CA ALA A 34 8.11 -1.12 4.36
C ALA A 34 7.13 -0.45 5.32
N ALA A 35 7.69 0.14 6.38
CA ALA A 35 6.92 0.93 7.32
C ALA A 35 7.73 2.13 7.82
N ARG A 36 7.12 3.31 7.75
CA ARG A 36 7.71 4.54 8.27
C ARG A 36 6.99 5.02 9.53
N PRO A 37 7.70 5.69 10.46
CA PRO A 37 7.05 6.42 11.54
C PRO A 37 6.10 7.50 10.99
N ALA A 38 4.99 7.72 11.71
CA ALA A 38 4.03 8.78 11.44
C ALA A 38 3.56 9.40 12.76
N GLY A 39 4.12 10.56 13.10
CA GLY A 39 3.89 11.21 14.39
C GLY A 39 4.67 10.56 15.53
N ALA A 40 4.18 10.73 16.76
CA ALA A 40 4.90 10.31 17.97
C ALA A 40 4.87 8.79 18.21
N SER A 41 3.76 8.12 17.86
CA SER A 41 3.56 6.68 18.07
C SER A 41 2.99 5.95 16.86
N GLY A 42 2.59 6.68 15.82
CA GLY A 42 1.94 6.10 14.67
C GLY A 42 2.93 5.51 13.67
N LEU A 43 2.45 4.62 12.82
CA LEU A 43 3.21 3.94 11.78
C LEU A 43 2.40 3.94 10.49
N VAL A 44 3.02 4.22 9.35
CA VAL A 44 2.41 3.94 8.05
C VAL A 44 3.12 2.75 7.43
N ARG A 45 2.36 1.72 7.10
CA ARG A 45 2.84 0.54 6.35
C ARG A 45 2.46 0.66 4.90
N VAL A 46 3.35 0.22 4.01
CA VAL A 46 3.11 0.12 2.58
C VAL A 46 3.08 -1.34 2.17
N TYR A 47 2.08 -1.68 1.38
CA TYR A 47 1.92 -2.99 0.78
C TYR A 47 1.90 -2.86 -0.74
N GLN A 48 2.52 -3.78 -1.45
CA GLN A 48 2.26 -4.01 -2.86
C GLN A 48 1.09 -4.98 -2.98
N VAL A 49 0.08 -4.63 -3.75
CA VAL A 49 -1.07 -5.47 -4.02
C VAL A 49 -1.15 -5.62 -5.54
N ASP A 50 -0.72 -6.78 -6.03
CA ASP A 50 -0.54 -7.05 -7.46
C ASP A 50 0.31 -5.94 -8.14
N ALA A 51 -0.34 -5.06 -8.90
CA ALA A 51 0.31 -4.03 -9.69
C ALA A 51 0.14 -2.59 -9.15
N PHE A 52 -0.34 -2.43 -7.91
CA PHE A 52 -0.44 -1.14 -7.23
C PHE A 52 0.04 -1.24 -5.77
N PHE A 53 0.05 -0.11 -5.07
CA PHE A 53 0.51 0.02 -3.69
C PHE A 53 -0.61 0.58 -2.81
N VAL A 54 -0.59 0.20 -1.54
CA VAL A 54 -1.53 0.69 -0.53
C VAL A 54 -0.79 1.14 0.71
N GLU A 55 -1.09 2.34 1.17
CA GLU A 55 -0.64 2.90 2.44
C GLU A 55 -1.72 2.77 3.51
N ILE A 56 -1.32 2.22 4.66
CA ILE A 56 -2.20 2.04 5.81
C ILE A 56 -1.53 2.66 7.03
N TYR A 57 -2.22 3.62 7.63
CA TYR A 57 -1.82 4.29 8.84
C TYR A 57 -2.33 3.53 10.07
N PHE A 58 -1.46 3.38 11.05
CA PHE A 58 -1.73 2.77 12.34
C PHE A 58 -1.38 3.80 13.42
N PRO A 59 -2.33 4.63 13.89
CA PRO A 59 -2.08 5.57 14.99
C PRO A 59 -1.76 4.84 16.31
N THR A 60 -2.34 3.66 16.49
CA THR A 60 -2.04 2.69 17.55
C THR A 60 -1.86 1.31 16.93
N PRO A 61 -1.30 0.31 17.64
CA PRO A 61 -1.18 -1.05 17.11
C PRO A 61 -2.52 -1.73 16.77
N SER A 62 -3.62 -1.25 17.35
CA SER A 62 -4.96 -1.86 17.25
C SER A 62 -5.89 -1.12 16.29
N ASP A 63 -5.61 0.15 16.00
CA ASP A 63 -6.40 1.00 15.12
C ASP A 63 -5.68 1.18 13.78
N PHE A 64 -6.44 1.25 12.70
CA PHE A 64 -5.89 1.50 11.38
C PHE A 64 -6.82 2.38 10.54
N GLU A 65 -6.22 3.05 9.57
CA GLU A 65 -6.89 3.87 8.56
C GLU A 65 -6.18 3.68 7.23
N LEU A 66 -6.92 3.36 6.17
CA LEU A 66 -6.35 3.32 4.83
C LEU A 66 -6.17 4.75 4.33
N LEU A 67 -4.93 5.16 4.09
CA LEU A 67 -4.62 6.52 3.64
C LEU A 67 -4.88 6.69 2.15
N ARG A 68 -4.33 5.76 1.36
CA ARG A 68 -4.41 5.82 -0.10
C ARG A 68 -3.98 4.51 -0.75
N ALA A 69 -4.49 4.29 -1.95
CA ALA A 69 -3.95 3.33 -2.90
C ALA A 69 -3.46 4.08 -4.15
N PHE A 70 -2.32 3.69 -4.70
CA PHE A 70 -1.67 4.37 -5.82
C PHE A 70 -0.82 3.40 -6.65
N HIS A 71 -0.56 3.72 -7.91
CA HIS A 71 0.27 2.88 -8.78
C HIS A 71 1.57 3.57 -9.22
N GLU A 72 1.70 4.89 -9.02
CA GLU A 72 2.87 5.64 -9.44
C GLU A 72 4.01 5.44 -8.43
N PRO A 73 5.19 4.94 -8.86
CA PRO A 73 6.32 4.69 -7.96
C PRO A 73 6.87 5.95 -7.27
N ILE A 74 6.60 7.14 -7.81
CA ILE A 74 7.02 8.42 -7.22
C ILE A 74 6.54 8.57 -5.77
N TYR A 75 5.42 7.96 -5.42
CA TYR A 75 4.87 8.00 -4.06
C TYR A 75 5.57 7.08 -3.07
N LEU A 76 6.42 6.16 -3.54
CA LEU A 76 7.30 5.35 -2.70
C LEU A 76 8.56 6.10 -2.27
N GLN A 77 8.80 7.32 -2.77
CA GLN A 77 10.01 8.10 -2.45
C GLN A 77 10.23 8.24 -0.94
N SER A 78 9.16 8.42 -0.16
CA SER A 78 9.21 8.54 1.32
C SER A 78 9.65 7.26 2.04
N TYR A 79 9.83 6.16 1.31
CA TYR A 79 10.18 4.85 1.82
C TYR A 79 11.48 4.32 1.20
N LEU A 80 12.16 5.08 0.34
CA LEU A 80 13.37 4.61 -0.36
C LEU A 80 14.49 4.17 0.59
N ASP A 81 14.60 4.80 1.76
CA ASP A 81 15.58 4.41 2.78
C ASP A 81 15.20 3.12 3.52
N GLN A 82 14.01 2.58 3.28
CA GLN A 82 13.40 1.46 4.02
C GLN A 82 12.93 0.31 3.13
N ILE A 83 12.67 0.58 1.85
CA ILE A 83 12.32 -0.42 0.84
C ILE A 83 13.62 -0.94 0.25
N ASP A 84 13.88 -2.23 0.42
CA ASP A 84 14.88 -2.90 -0.39
C ASP A 84 14.33 -3.10 -1.81
N LEU A 85 14.57 -2.11 -2.68
CA LEU A 85 14.12 -2.10 -4.07
C LEU A 85 14.71 -3.25 -4.89
N ALA A 86 15.79 -3.90 -4.43
CA ALA A 86 16.42 -4.99 -5.15
C ALA A 86 15.51 -6.23 -5.28
N GLY A 87 14.58 -6.43 -4.35
CA GLY A 87 13.60 -7.53 -4.39
C GLY A 87 12.28 -7.20 -5.10
N LEU A 88 12.03 -5.92 -5.42
CA LEU A 88 10.74 -5.47 -5.97
C LEU A 88 10.68 -5.47 -7.51
N LEU A 89 11.85 -5.44 -8.16
CA LEU A 89 11.99 -5.30 -9.62
C LEU A 89 12.50 -6.58 -10.32
N SER A 90 12.66 -7.68 -9.59
CA SER A 90 13.11 -8.98 -10.12
C SER A 90 11.96 -9.82 -10.68
#